data_AF-A0A7K5TTU3-F1
#
_entry.id   AF-A0A7K5TTU3-F1
#
_cell.length_a   1.000
_cell.length_b   1.000
_cell.length_c   1.000
_cell.angle_alpha   90.00
_cell.angle_beta   90.00
_cell.angle_gamma   90.00
#
_symmetry.space_group_name_H-M   'P 1'
#
loop_
_entity.id
_entity.type
_entity.pdbx_description
1 polymer ?
#
loop_
_entity_poly.entity_id
_entity_poly.type
_entity_poly.pdbx_seq_one_letter_code
_entity_poly.pdbx_strand_id
1 'polypeptide(L)'
;SAPKDAVAFHVQGTPGVKLYVIHDSQSIKLPSSVGRWPLGTHPEVLLAMDSLSKDVGDEKVRISYFREAGGVPVGRAMLYLTCVEVSLDADTGRSGAVSRTLLDKATWTWGPDGHGAILLVNCDHDDPKAETPDNRDTAICSYNDLKDMSQMVLRTRGPHTIFAGHRLLLHVDFSDSDKVRVFYGGNSAALEEYKHVLGGSKLSYTVKPSRHQEESVFYVEGLAFPDVNFSGLVAFHVTLLESPEKGLLETPIFTDTVVFRVAPWIMTPNTLAPLEVFVCSVDDNEDFVAAVRAVAEKAKCPLTVCPLPENRHDRWIQDEVEFGYVQAPHKTFPVVFDSPRDRGLKDFPVKSILGPDFGYVARQAPEGASSLDSFGNLEVSPPVKVQGKEYPLGRILIGSSFPRFGGRRMAKAVKDFLVAQKVQAPVELFSDWLLVGHVDEFLSFVPAPDRKGFRLLLASPSACYQLLKEKQEEGYGEAVMFQGLEKVPKPTINEILTNEGLRKFNCYVQSCISWNRDILKRTLGLAEPDIVDIPQLFRGDVASGAKAFFPDMVNMLVLGRHLGIPKPFGPMVGGQCCLEQRVRELLEPLGLTCTFIDDYFSYHVLSGEVHCGTNVRRKPFAFKWWHVVP
;
A
#
# COMPACT_ATOMS: atom_id res chain seq x y z
N SER A 1 25.05 -24.18 45.69
CA SER A 1 24.43 -25.23 46.53
C SER A 1 25.33 -26.42 46.84
N ALA A 2 26.52 -26.53 46.22
CA ALA A 2 27.45 -27.62 46.53
C ALA A 2 28.00 -27.46 47.97
N PRO A 3 27.99 -28.53 48.80
CA PRO A 3 28.66 -28.52 50.09
C PRO A 3 30.16 -28.26 49.94
N LYS A 4 30.80 -27.61 50.94
CA LYS A 4 32.21 -27.16 50.88
C LYS A 4 33.23 -28.23 50.48
N ASP A 5 32.95 -29.50 50.79
CA ASP A 5 33.89 -30.61 50.55
C ASP A 5 33.51 -31.46 49.31
N ALA A 6 32.52 -31.04 48.53
CA ALA A 6 32.11 -31.79 47.35
C ALA A 6 33.10 -31.56 46.19
N VAL A 7 33.55 -32.66 45.56
CA VAL A 7 34.45 -32.64 44.39
C VAL A 7 33.77 -33.17 43.12
N ALA A 8 32.68 -33.92 43.27
CA ALA A 8 31.92 -34.47 42.15
C ALA A 8 30.40 -34.39 42.39
N PHE A 9 29.63 -34.48 41.31
CA PHE A 9 28.18 -34.50 41.35
C PHE A 9 27.58 -35.57 40.43
N HIS A 10 26.35 -35.97 40.72
CA HIS A 10 25.54 -36.87 39.90
C HIS A 10 24.16 -36.26 39.72
N VAL A 11 23.62 -36.31 38.50
CA VAL A 11 22.31 -35.74 38.16
C VAL A 11 21.38 -36.86 37.74
N GLN A 12 20.17 -36.85 38.29
CA GLN A 12 19.10 -37.77 37.91
C GLN A 12 17.80 -36.99 37.75
N GLY A 13 17.06 -37.26 36.68
CA GLY A 13 15.76 -36.69 36.39
C GLY A 13 14.67 -37.75 36.43
N THR A 14 13.43 -37.32 36.59
CA THR A 14 12.24 -38.10 36.27
C THR A 14 12.15 -38.35 34.75
N PRO A 15 11.35 -39.35 34.30
CA PRO A 15 11.32 -39.76 32.89
C PRO A 15 10.94 -38.67 31.87
N GLY A 16 10.18 -37.64 32.28
CA GLY A 16 9.79 -36.53 31.41
C GLY A 16 10.89 -35.49 31.17
N VAL A 17 12.04 -35.61 31.85
CA VAL A 17 13.16 -34.65 31.73
C VAL A 17 14.35 -35.29 31.03
N LYS A 18 14.73 -34.72 29.89
CA LYS A 18 16.01 -35.01 29.25
C LYS A 18 17.10 -34.18 29.91
N LEU A 19 18.20 -34.83 30.28
CA LEU A 19 19.32 -34.21 30.96
C LEU A 19 20.59 -34.34 30.13
N TYR A 20 21.40 -33.29 30.11
CA TYR A 20 22.72 -33.28 29.51
C TYR A 20 23.70 -32.63 30.47
N VAL A 21 24.92 -33.15 30.54
CA VAL A 21 26.04 -32.51 31.24
C VAL A 21 26.99 -31.96 30.19
N ILE A 22 27.40 -30.69 30.36
CA ILE A 22 28.45 -30.11 29.53
C ILE A 22 29.79 -30.28 30.24
N HIS A 23 30.70 -31.00 29.61
CA HIS A 23 32.04 -31.27 30.11
C HIS A 23 33.03 -31.16 28.97
N ASP A 24 34.14 -30.42 29.16
CA ASP A 24 35.14 -30.15 28.12
C ASP A 24 34.53 -29.69 26.78
N SER A 25 33.56 -28.77 26.84
CA SER A 25 32.81 -28.25 25.70
C SER A 25 31.98 -29.29 24.90
N GLN A 26 31.80 -30.51 25.44
CA GLN A 26 30.92 -31.52 24.86
C GLN A 26 29.63 -31.68 25.69
N SER A 27 28.50 -31.79 24.99
CA SER A 27 27.20 -32.10 25.59
C SER A 27 26.99 -33.61 25.66
N ILE A 28 26.86 -34.16 26.87
CA ILE A 28 26.70 -35.59 27.09
C ILE A 28 25.32 -35.86 27.67
N LYS A 29 24.49 -36.58 26.91
CA LYS A 29 23.13 -36.98 27.30
C LYS A 29 23.15 -38.00 28.43
N LEU A 30 22.30 -37.82 29.44
CA LEU A 30 22.13 -38.75 30.55
C LEU A 30 20.91 -39.69 30.33
N PRO A 31 20.96 -40.93 30.86
CA PRO A 31 22.07 -41.53 31.61
C PRO A 31 23.27 -41.87 30.70
N SER A 32 24.48 -41.73 31.23
CA SER A 32 25.74 -42.03 30.53
C SER A 32 26.56 -43.09 31.29
N SER A 33 27.62 -43.62 30.68
CA SER A 33 28.58 -44.51 31.36
C SER A 33 29.36 -43.80 32.47
N VAL A 34 29.44 -42.47 32.42
CA VAL A 34 30.02 -41.63 33.47
C VAL A 34 28.99 -41.46 34.58
N GLY A 35 29.24 -42.14 35.70
CA GLY A 35 28.34 -42.13 36.87
C GLY A 35 28.47 -40.91 37.77
N ARG A 36 29.57 -40.15 37.67
CA ARG A 36 29.84 -38.94 38.46
C ARG A 36 30.68 -37.96 37.64
N TRP A 37 30.34 -36.70 37.73
CA TRP A 37 30.97 -35.60 36.99
C TRP A 37 31.78 -34.73 37.96
N PRO A 38 32.98 -34.27 37.60
CA PRO A 38 33.74 -33.35 38.45
C PRO A 38 32.98 -32.03 38.59
N LEU A 39 33.00 -31.44 39.79
CA LEU A 39 32.35 -30.13 40.00
C LEU A 39 33.06 -28.99 39.25
N GLY A 40 34.36 -29.11 38.97
CA GLY A 40 35.11 -28.16 38.14
C GLY A 40 34.95 -26.69 38.55
N THR A 41 35.32 -25.78 37.65
CA THR A 41 35.11 -24.33 37.84
C THR A 41 33.70 -23.90 37.39
N HIS A 42 33.16 -24.50 36.32
CA HIS A 42 31.84 -24.16 35.74
C HIS A 42 31.08 -25.42 35.26
N PRO A 43 30.45 -26.18 36.18
CA PRO A 43 29.67 -27.34 35.79
C PRO A 43 28.32 -26.89 35.23
N GLU A 44 27.99 -27.29 33.99
CA GLU A 44 26.72 -26.97 33.34
C GLU A 44 25.88 -28.23 33.13
N VAL A 45 24.58 -28.10 33.45
CA VAL A 45 23.58 -29.15 33.25
C VAL A 45 22.43 -28.54 32.45
N LEU A 46 22.17 -29.08 31.26
CA LEU A 46 21.04 -28.68 30.43
C LEU A 46 19.85 -29.61 30.69
N LEU A 47 18.67 -29.00 30.72
CA LEU A 47 17.40 -29.68 30.93
C LEU A 47 16.48 -29.38 29.74
N ALA A 48 15.78 -30.40 29.25
CA ALA A 48 14.73 -30.23 28.25
C ALA A 48 13.54 -31.14 28.58
N MET A 49 12.33 -30.63 28.34
CA MET A 49 11.08 -31.36 28.51
C MET A 49 10.32 -31.30 27.18
N ASP A 50 9.85 -32.44 26.68
CA ASP A 50 9.07 -32.50 25.43
C ASP A 50 7.56 -32.56 25.67
N SER A 51 7.14 -32.76 26.92
CA SER A 51 5.75 -32.98 27.31
C SER A 51 5.31 -32.00 28.38
N LEU A 52 4.10 -31.50 28.24
CA LEU A 52 3.43 -30.67 29.23
C LEU A 52 3.32 -31.39 30.58
N SER A 53 3.53 -30.65 31.66
CA SER A 53 3.26 -31.13 33.02
C SER A 53 1.75 -31.32 33.22
N LYS A 54 1.38 -32.34 33.99
CA LYS A 54 0.00 -32.58 34.43
C LYS A 54 -0.31 -31.81 35.71
N ASP A 55 0.67 -31.70 36.60
CA ASP A 55 0.58 -31.02 37.89
C ASP A 55 1.79 -30.12 38.10
N VAL A 56 1.66 -29.13 38.99
CA VAL A 56 2.78 -28.24 39.34
C VAL A 56 3.88 -29.04 40.05
N GLY A 57 5.09 -29.01 39.50
CA GLY A 57 6.27 -29.67 40.08
C GLY A 57 6.25 -31.20 39.96
N ASP A 58 5.52 -31.75 38.98
CA ASP A 58 5.42 -33.20 38.75
C ASP A 58 6.77 -33.83 38.34
N GLU A 59 7.56 -33.11 37.57
CA GLU A 59 8.88 -33.52 37.10
C GLU A 59 9.98 -32.95 38.01
N LYS A 60 11.03 -33.74 38.26
CA LYS A 60 12.01 -33.47 39.30
C LYS A 60 13.41 -33.83 38.84
N VAL A 61 14.37 -32.98 39.19
CA VAL A 61 15.80 -33.23 39.02
C VAL A 61 16.49 -33.21 40.37
N ARG A 62 17.24 -34.27 40.63
CA ARG A 62 18.05 -34.44 41.83
C ARG A 62 19.52 -34.34 41.47
N ILE A 63 20.22 -33.39 42.09
CA ILE A 63 21.67 -33.26 42.04
C ILE A 63 22.24 -33.76 43.36
N SER A 64 23.06 -34.81 43.31
CA SER A 64 23.73 -35.41 44.46
C SER A 64 25.22 -35.08 44.43
N TYR A 65 25.76 -34.54 45.52
CA TYR A 65 27.17 -34.11 45.62
C TYR A 65 28.01 -35.11 46.42
N PHE A 66 29.27 -35.33 46.03
CA PHE A 66 30.16 -36.37 46.60
C PHE A 66 31.57 -35.84 46.91
N ARG A 67 32.21 -36.43 47.94
CA ARG A 67 33.64 -36.26 48.29
C ARG A 67 34.54 -37.22 47.48
N GLU A 68 35.85 -36.97 47.49
CA GLU A 68 36.89 -37.62 46.65
C GLU A 68 37.08 -39.14 46.84
N ALA A 69 36.40 -39.76 47.81
CA ALA A 69 36.33 -41.22 47.98
C ALA A 69 34.99 -41.69 48.58
N GLY A 70 33.95 -40.84 48.54
CA GLY A 70 32.68 -41.10 49.21
C GLY A 70 31.71 -41.95 48.38
N GLY A 71 31.25 -43.08 48.92
CA GLY A 71 30.15 -43.86 48.33
C GLY A 71 28.77 -43.19 48.46
N VAL A 72 28.61 -42.32 49.45
CA VAL A 72 27.34 -41.68 49.83
C VAL A 72 27.35 -40.19 49.49
N PRO A 73 26.25 -39.60 48.98
CA PRO A 73 26.16 -38.17 48.76
C PRO A 73 26.31 -37.37 50.06
N VAL A 74 27.15 -36.33 50.05
CA VAL A 74 27.33 -35.38 51.16
C VAL A 74 26.30 -34.24 51.15
N GLY A 75 25.53 -34.11 50.07
CA GLY A 75 24.43 -33.17 49.96
C GLY A 75 23.57 -33.46 48.74
N ARG A 76 22.33 -32.97 48.75
CA ARG A 76 21.39 -33.09 47.65
C ARG A 76 20.70 -31.75 47.40
N ALA A 77 20.57 -31.38 46.14
CA ALA A 77 19.69 -30.31 45.70
C ALA A 77 18.55 -30.91 44.86
N MET A 78 17.34 -30.40 45.07
CA MET A 78 16.15 -30.80 44.33
C MET A 78 15.66 -29.61 43.51
N LEU A 79 15.41 -29.83 42.23
CA LEU A 79 14.77 -28.90 41.32
C LEU A 79 13.43 -29.52 40.90
N TYR A 80 12.34 -28.81 41.13
CA TYR A 80 11.00 -29.20 40.71
C TYR A 80 10.65 -28.39 39.47
N LEU A 81 10.14 -29.06 38.44
CA LEU A 81 9.89 -28.48 37.13
C LEU A 81 8.40 -28.57 36.80
N THR A 82 7.91 -27.53 36.15
CA THR A 82 6.57 -27.51 35.54
C THR A 82 6.73 -27.07 34.10
N CYS A 83 6.42 -27.93 33.14
CA CYS A 83 6.43 -27.59 31.73
C CYS A 83 5.07 -27.04 31.30
N VAL A 84 5.08 -25.81 30.79
CA VAL A 84 3.94 -25.12 30.20
C VAL A 84 4.26 -24.72 28.77
N GLU A 85 3.24 -24.66 27.92
CA GLU A 85 3.33 -24.11 26.58
C GLU A 85 2.69 -22.72 26.60
N VAL A 86 3.44 -21.72 26.12
CA VAL A 86 2.98 -20.35 25.90
C VAL A 86 3.46 -19.97 24.50
N SER A 87 2.53 -19.72 23.59
CA SER A 87 2.84 -19.36 22.20
C SER A 87 1.89 -18.26 21.71
N LEU A 88 2.44 -17.12 21.29
CA LEU A 88 1.68 -16.08 20.61
C LEU A 88 1.83 -16.26 19.10
N ASP A 89 0.73 -16.55 18.40
CA ASP A 89 0.78 -16.95 16.99
C ASP A 89 -0.03 -15.98 16.11
N ALA A 90 0.40 -15.84 14.85
CA ALA A 90 -0.27 -15.04 13.83
C ALA A 90 -0.16 -15.76 12.46
N ASP A 91 -0.86 -15.26 11.43
CA ASP A 91 -0.80 -15.81 10.07
C ASP A 91 0.54 -15.46 9.37
N THR A 92 1.62 -16.09 9.82
CA THR A 92 2.98 -15.87 9.30
C THR A 92 3.20 -16.48 7.92
N GLY A 93 2.46 -17.53 7.58
CA GLY A 93 2.48 -18.19 6.27
C GLY A 93 1.59 -17.51 5.23
N ARG A 94 0.82 -16.49 5.64
CA ARG A 94 -0.04 -15.66 4.76
C ARG A 94 -1.11 -16.50 4.05
N SER A 95 -1.68 -17.49 4.74
CA SER A 95 -2.73 -18.37 4.21
C SER A 95 -4.15 -17.87 4.46
N GLY A 96 -4.31 -16.78 5.23
CA GLY A 96 -5.60 -16.25 5.66
C GLY A 96 -6.11 -16.83 6.98
N ALA A 97 -5.30 -17.65 7.68
CA ALA A 97 -5.69 -18.29 8.94
C ALA A 97 -4.48 -18.48 9.86
N VAL A 98 -4.68 -18.28 11.16
CA VAL A 98 -3.61 -18.44 12.15
C VAL A 98 -3.36 -19.92 12.42
N SER A 99 -2.13 -20.36 12.20
CA SER A 99 -1.68 -21.73 12.47
C SER A 99 -0.38 -21.74 13.26
N ARG A 100 -0.08 -22.86 13.90
CA ARG A 100 1.22 -23.09 14.54
C ARG A 100 2.28 -23.17 13.45
N THR A 101 3.43 -22.57 13.69
CA THR A 101 4.51 -22.50 12.71
C THR A 101 5.86 -22.82 13.35
N LEU A 102 6.77 -23.34 12.54
CA LEU A 102 8.20 -23.43 12.88
C LEU A 102 8.99 -22.22 12.35
N LEU A 103 8.34 -21.33 11.59
CA LEU A 103 8.93 -20.10 11.11
C LEU A 103 9.16 -19.13 12.26
N ASP A 104 10.21 -18.33 12.15
CA ASP A 104 10.48 -17.28 13.11
C ASP A 104 9.45 -16.15 12.98
N LYS A 105 8.44 -16.20 13.84
CA LYS A 105 7.34 -15.24 13.90
C LYS A 105 7.74 -13.86 14.44
N ALA A 106 8.96 -13.72 14.99
CA ALA A 106 9.50 -12.44 15.43
C ALA A 106 10.17 -11.64 14.29
N THR A 107 10.16 -12.16 13.06
CA THR A 107 10.72 -11.48 11.89
C THR A 107 9.71 -11.37 10.75
N TRP A 108 9.94 -10.39 9.87
CA TRP A 108 9.15 -10.18 8.66
C TRP A 108 10.07 -10.07 7.45
N THR A 109 9.84 -10.89 6.43
CA THR A 109 10.68 -10.96 5.22
C THR A 109 9.87 -10.79 3.94
N TRP A 110 10.45 -10.06 2.98
CA TRP A 110 9.88 -9.80 1.66
C TRP A 110 10.03 -11.02 0.74
N GLY A 111 9.21 -11.07 -0.32
CA GLY A 111 9.37 -12.05 -1.39
C GLY A 111 8.42 -13.25 -1.29
N PRO A 112 8.40 -14.10 -2.34
CA PRO A 112 7.52 -15.28 -2.42
C PRO A 112 7.81 -16.32 -1.33
N ASP A 113 9.07 -16.46 -0.91
CA ASP A 113 9.49 -17.34 0.19
C ASP A 113 9.52 -16.60 1.54
N GLY A 114 9.09 -15.33 1.56
CA GLY A 114 9.05 -14.51 2.75
C GLY A 114 7.90 -14.87 3.68
N HIS A 115 8.06 -14.56 4.96
CA HIS A 115 7.13 -14.86 6.02
C HIS A 115 6.86 -13.64 6.91
N GLY A 116 5.90 -13.79 7.82
CA GLY A 116 5.49 -12.75 8.76
C GLY A 116 4.08 -12.25 8.46
N ALA A 117 3.37 -11.89 9.52
CA ALA A 117 1.96 -11.54 9.46
C ALA A 117 1.75 -10.17 8.79
N ILE A 118 0.54 -9.95 8.28
CA ILE A 118 0.14 -8.72 7.60
C ILE A 118 -1.05 -8.13 8.32
N LEU A 119 -1.06 -6.80 8.48
CA LEU A 119 -2.09 -6.03 9.16
C LEU A 119 -2.68 -5.00 8.19
N LEU A 120 -4.00 -4.84 8.15
CA LEU A 120 -4.64 -3.75 7.40
C LEU A 120 -4.77 -2.51 8.27
N VAL A 121 -4.69 -1.33 7.66
CA VAL A 121 -5.17 -0.10 8.30
C VAL A 121 -6.68 -0.11 8.18
N ASN A 122 -7.39 -0.05 9.31
CA ASN A 122 -8.84 -0.15 9.36
C ASN A 122 -9.51 1.20 9.06
N CYS A 123 -9.30 1.70 7.84
CA CYS A 123 -9.61 3.07 7.45
C CYS A 123 -10.94 3.25 6.71
N ASP A 124 -11.77 2.22 6.67
CA ASP A 124 -13.13 2.27 6.15
C ASP A 124 -14.15 2.55 7.27
N HIS A 125 -15.43 2.36 6.96
CA HIS A 125 -16.52 2.74 7.86
C HIS A 125 -17.67 1.74 7.73
N ASP A 126 -17.57 0.66 8.51
CA ASP A 126 -18.49 -0.48 8.42
C ASP A 126 -19.83 -0.25 9.12
N ASP A 127 -19.88 0.59 10.15
CA ASP A 127 -21.13 1.03 10.76
C ASP A 127 -21.58 2.38 10.18
N PRO A 128 -22.62 2.43 9.33
CA PRO A 128 -23.10 3.69 8.76
C PRO A 128 -23.67 4.67 9.81
N LYS A 129 -23.85 4.23 11.06
CA LYS A 129 -24.29 5.09 12.17
C LYS A 129 -23.14 5.73 12.95
N ALA A 130 -21.91 5.24 12.79
CA ALA A 130 -20.76 5.82 13.45
C ALA A 130 -20.42 7.20 12.83
N GLU A 131 -19.80 8.07 13.64
CA GLU A 131 -19.45 9.43 13.21
C GLU A 131 -18.10 9.50 12.49
N THR A 132 -17.27 8.48 12.64
CA THR A 132 -15.87 8.45 12.18
C THR A 132 -15.49 7.06 11.67
N PRO A 133 -14.45 6.96 10.80
CA PRO A 133 -13.86 5.68 10.40
C PRO A 133 -13.51 4.78 11.60
N ASP A 134 -13.50 3.48 11.38
CA ASP A 134 -13.39 2.47 12.45
C ASP A 134 -12.06 2.61 13.24
N ASN A 135 -10.95 2.94 12.57
CA ASN A 135 -9.68 3.22 13.24
C ASN A 135 -9.67 4.46 14.16
N ARG A 136 -10.71 5.29 14.20
CA ARG A 136 -10.74 6.52 15.03
C ARG A 136 -11.42 6.36 16.38
N ASP A 137 -12.23 5.33 16.60
CA ASP A 137 -12.90 5.11 17.89
C ASP A 137 -12.19 4.05 18.73
N THR A 138 -12.85 3.38 19.68
CA THR A 138 -12.26 2.25 20.44
C THR A 138 -13.25 1.12 20.66
N ALA A 139 -14.29 1.04 19.82
CA ALA A 139 -15.39 0.11 19.91
C ALA A 139 -15.43 -0.75 18.64
N ILE A 140 -16.01 -1.94 18.76
CA ILE A 140 -16.35 -2.75 17.59
C ILE A 140 -17.86 -2.64 17.42
N CYS A 141 -18.28 -1.98 16.35
CA CYS A 141 -19.69 -1.68 16.10
C CYS A 141 -20.31 -2.65 15.07
N SER A 142 -19.49 -3.40 14.34
CA SER A 142 -19.92 -4.31 13.27
C SER A 142 -19.15 -5.63 13.27
N TYR A 143 -19.76 -6.70 12.77
CA TYR A 143 -19.04 -7.95 12.48
C TYR A 143 -18.20 -7.86 11.21
N ASN A 144 -18.44 -6.86 10.35
CA ASN A 144 -17.59 -6.61 9.19
C ASN A 144 -16.23 -6.05 9.62
N ASP A 145 -16.23 -5.15 10.60
CA ASP A 145 -15.01 -4.56 11.19
C ASP A 145 -14.02 -5.64 11.67
N LEU A 146 -14.53 -6.71 12.31
CA LEU A 146 -13.72 -7.88 12.69
C LEU A 146 -13.06 -8.62 11.51
N LYS A 147 -13.59 -8.51 10.30
CA LYS A 147 -13.05 -9.14 9.07
C LYS A 147 -11.92 -8.34 8.45
N ASP A 148 -11.82 -7.05 8.77
CA ASP A 148 -10.71 -6.18 8.37
C ASP A 148 -9.51 -6.33 9.31
N MET A 149 -9.77 -6.83 10.52
CA MET A 149 -8.75 -7.13 11.52
C MET A 149 -8.02 -8.45 11.27
N SER A 150 -6.73 -8.45 11.62
CA SER A 150 -5.90 -9.65 11.62
C SER A 150 -6.00 -10.38 12.97
N GLN A 151 -6.11 -11.70 12.92
CA GLN A 151 -6.14 -12.50 14.14
C GLN A 151 -4.74 -12.72 14.72
N MET A 152 -4.65 -12.63 16.05
CA MET A 152 -3.48 -13.01 16.84
C MET A 152 -3.96 -13.96 17.95
N VAL A 153 -3.35 -15.13 18.07
CA VAL A 153 -3.84 -16.22 18.94
C VAL A 153 -2.81 -16.55 20.00
N LEU A 154 -3.16 -16.36 21.27
CA LEU A 154 -2.34 -16.83 22.39
C LEU A 154 -2.77 -18.23 22.79
N ARG A 155 -1.86 -19.19 22.68
CA ARG A 155 -2.05 -20.58 23.10
C ARG A 155 -1.33 -20.82 24.42
N THR A 156 -2.07 -21.30 25.41
CA THR A 156 -1.55 -21.59 26.75
C THR A 156 -1.98 -22.97 27.21
N ARG A 157 -1.02 -23.86 27.52
CA ARG A 157 -1.30 -25.23 27.97
C ARG A 157 -0.40 -25.63 29.14
N GLY A 158 -0.92 -26.44 30.04
CA GLY A 158 -0.24 -26.87 31.28
C GLY A 158 -1.16 -26.80 32.49
N PRO A 159 -0.64 -27.06 33.70
CA PRO A 159 -1.46 -27.09 34.91
C PRO A 159 -1.92 -25.68 35.30
N HIS A 160 -3.23 -25.43 35.27
CA HIS A 160 -3.81 -24.09 35.50
C HIS A 160 -3.39 -23.45 36.83
N THR A 161 -3.09 -24.25 37.86
CA THR A 161 -2.65 -23.75 39.17
C THR A 161 -1.35 -22.96 39.10
N ILE A 162 -0.52 -23.14 38.06
CA ILE A 162 0.70 -22.35 37.85
C ILE A 162 0.39 -20.86 37.66
N PHE A 163 -0.76 -20.55 37.05
CA PHE A 163 -1.19 -19.17 36.75
C PHE A 163 -1.77 -18.43 37.98
N ALA A 164 -1.74 -19.05 39.16
CA ALA A 164 -2.00 -18.36 40.43
C ALA A 164 -0.78 -17.53 40.90
N GLY A 165 0.44 -18.02 40.62
CA GLY A 165 1.71 -17.34 40.93
C GLY A 165 2.44 -16.78 39.70
N HIS A 166 1.90 -17.03 38.50
CA HIS A 166 2.46 -16.53 37.25
C HIS A 166 1.37 -15.83 36.43
N ARG A 167 1.69 -14.67 35.86
CA ARG A 167 0.75 -13.93 35.00
C ARG A 167 1.26 -13.84 33.58
N LEU A 168 0.34 -13.87 32.63
CA LEU A 168 0.62 -13.64 31.22
C LEU A 168 0.30 -12.19 30.89
N LEU A 169 1.32 -11.45 30.48
CA LEU A 169 1.21 -10.05 30.11
C LEU A 169 1.37 -9.95 28.59
N LEU A 170 0.28 -9.62 27.89
CA LEU A 170 0.34 -9.21 26.49
C LEU A 170 0.71 -7.72 26.46
N HIS A 171 1.68 -7.32 25.65
CA HIS A 171 2.12 -5.93 25.57
C HIS A 171 2.64 -5.54 24.18
N VAL A 172 2.68 -4.23 23.95
CA VAL A 172 3.18 -3.58 22.74
C VAL A 172 4.14 -2.46 23.13
N ASP A 173 5.14 -2.20 22.29
CA ASP A 173 6.08 -1.10 22.51
C ASP A 173 5.37 0.27 22.44
N PHE A 174 5.86 1.22 23.24
CA PHE A 174 5.30 2.56 23.29
C PHE A 174 5.38 3.29 21.92
N SER A 175 6.39 3.00 21.10
CA SER A 175 6.53 3.58 19.75
C SER A 175 5.44 3.14 18.78
N ASP A 176 4.83 1.98 19.05
CA ASP A 176 3.88 1.33 18.16
C ASP A 176 2.44 1.48 18.68
N SER A 177 2.26 1.95 19.92
CA SER A 177 0.95 1.96 20.57
C SER A 177 -0.06 2.87 19.87
N ASP A 178 0.37 3.94 19.23
CA ASP A 178 -0.48 4.82 18.41
C ASP A 178 -0.66 4.33 16.96
N LYS A 179 -0.04 3.20 16.60
CA LYS A 179 -0.11 2.59 15.26
C LYS A 179 -1.04 1.39 15.20
N VAL A 180 -1.45 0.84 16.35
CA VAL A 180 -2.25 -0.38 16.43
C VAL A 180 -3.32 -0.31 17.51
N ARG A 181 -4.36 -1.12 17.34
CA ARG A 181 -5.32 -1.42 18.40
C ARG A 181 -5.62 -2.91 18.40
N VAL A 182 -5.82 -3.45 19.60
CA VAL A 182 -6.11 -4.88 19.80
C VAL A 182 -7.37 -5.03 20.61
N PHE A 183 -8.26 -5.90 20.14
CA PHE A 183 -9.52 -6.23 20.78
C PHE A 183 -9.57 -7.69 21.24
N TYR A 184 -10.33 -7.92 22.31
CA TYR A 184 -10.56 -9.25 22.87
C TYR A 184 -11.99 -9.39 23.38
N GLY A 185 -12.73 -10.36 22.82
CA GLY A 185 -14.13 -10.69 23.21
C GLY A 185 -14.26 -11.82 24.23
N GLY A 186 -13.15 -12.40 24.69
CA GLY A 186 -13.19 -13.57 25.57
C GLY A 186 -13.82 -14.77 24.87
N ASN A 187 -14.87 -15.33 25.48
CA ASN A 187 -15.57 -16.52 24.96
C ASN A 187 -16.87 -16.16 24.24
N SER A 188 -17.20 -14.88 24.15
CA SER A 188 -18.46 -14.42 23.55
C SER A 188 -18.25 -14.01 22.11
N ALA A 189 -19.27 -14.28 21.30
CA ALA A 189 -19.37 -13.77 19.95
C ALA A 189 -20.07 -12.41 19.89
N ALA A 190 -20.66 -11.93 21.00
CA ALA A 190 -21.38 -10.67 21.05
C ALA A 190 -20.43 -9.48 20.93
N LEU A 191 -20.74 -8.54 20.02
CA LEU A 191 -19.88 -7.38 19.72
C LEU A 191 -19.64 -6.51 20.96
N GLU A 192 -20.64 -6.37 21.84
CA GLU A 192 -20.57 -5.55 23.04
C GLU A 192 -19.56 -6.08 24.08
N GLU A 193 -19.15 -7.34 23.95
CA GLU A 193 -18.17 -7.96 24.85
C GLU A 193 -16.72 -7.77 24.40
N TYR A 194 -16.49 -7.32 23.17
CA TYR A 194 -15.15 -7.01 22.68
C TYR A 194 -14.61 -5.75 23.36
N LYS A 195 -13.45 -5.91 24.00
CA LYS A 195 -12.77 -4.83 24.72
C LYS A 195 -11.49 -4.47 24.01
N HIS A 196 -11.26 -3.17 23.83
CA HIS A 196 -9.94 -2.63 23.50
C HIS A 196 -8.96 -2.97 24.64
N VAL A 197 -7.98 -3.83 24.37
CA VAL A 197 -7.01 -4.34 25.35
C VAL A 197 -5.59 -3.76 25.17
N LEU A 198 -5.17 -3.46 23.94
CA LEU A 198 -3.90 -2.78 23.65
C LEU A 198 -4.07 -1.69 22.59
N GLY A 199 -3.23 -0.65 22.66
CA GLY A 199 -3.25 0.50 21.75
C GLY A 199 -3.49 1.82 22.49
N GLY A 200 -3.06 2.92 21.87
CA GLY A 200 -3.07 4.27 22.46
C GLY A 200 -2.35 4.31 23.81
N SER A 201 -3.12 4.56 24.88
CA SER A 201 -2.61 4.58 26.27
C SER A 201 -2.53 3.21 26.93
N LYS A 202 -3.08 2.14 26.33
CA LYS A 202 -3.06 0.77 26.86
C LYS A 202 -1.86 0.01 26.29
N LEU A 203 -0.74 0.05 27.00
CA LEU A 203 0.50 -0.63 26.57
C LEU A 203 0.54 -2.13 26.94
N SER A 204 -0.28 -2.56 27.89
CA SER A 204 -0.27 -3.95 28.34
C SER A 204 -1.64 -4.42 28.83
N TYR A 205 -1.87 -5.73 28.72
CA TYR A 205 -3.08 -6.42 29.13
C TYR A 205 -2.73 -7.74 29.81
N THR A 206 -3.25 -7.96 31.02
CA THR A 206 -3.07 -9.24 31.71
C THR A 206 -4.10 -10.24 31.22
N VAL A 207 -3.64 -11.29 30.55
CA VAL A 207 -4.49 -12.36 30.04
C VAL A 207 -4.78 -13.35 31.16
N LYS A 208 -6.04 -13.75 31.29
CA LYS A 208 -6.48 -14.79 32.22
C LYS A 208 -6.78 -16.07 31.43
N PRO A 209 -5.95 -17.11 31.53
CA PRO A 209 -6.22 -18.40 30.90
C PRO A 209 -7.56 -18.97 31.37
N SER A 210 -8.34 -19.51 30.43
CA SER A 210 -9.61 -20.17 30.73
C SER A 210 -9.36 -21.64 31.09
N ARG A 211 -10.20 -22.22 31.97
CA ARG A 211 -10.17 -23.66 32.28
C ARG A 211 -10.65 -24.54 31.13
N HIS A 212 -11.44 -23.97 30.21
CA HIS A 212 -12.12 -24.71 29.15
C HIS A 212 -11.60 -24.38 27.75
N GLN A 213 -10.66 -23.45 27.64
CA GLN A 213 -10.19 -22.94 26.35
C GLN A 213 -8.68 -22.72 26.42
N GLU A 214 -7.95 -23.43 25.56
CA GLU A 214 -6.48 -23.36 25.47
C GLU A 214 -6.02 -22.16 24.63
N GLU A 215 -6.93 -21.47 23.93
CA GLU A 215 -6.62 -20.39 22.98
C GLU A 215 -7.40 -19.10 23.30
N SER A 216 -6.70 -17.97 23.35
CA SER A 216 -7.29 -16.63 23.37
C SER A 216 -7.09 -15.95 22.02
N VAL A 217 -8.18 -15.62 21.33
CA VAL A 217 -8.16 -14.99 20.01
C VAL A 217 -8.32 -13.48 20.15
N PHE A 218 -7.31 -12.74 19.69
CA PHE A 218 -7.28 -11.29 19.62
C PHE A 218 -7.46 -10.84 18.18
N TYR A 219 -8.09 -9.69 18.00
CA TYR A 219 -8.25 -9.04 16.70
C TYR A 219 -7.45 -7.75 16.69
N VAL A 220 -6.62 -7.59 15.68
CA VAL A 220 -5.63 -6.51 15.56
C VAL A 220 -5.98 -5.65 14.35
N GLU A 221 -6.04 -4.34 14.54
CA GLU A 221 -6.16 -3.35 13.47
C GLU A 221 -4.96 -2.41 13.44
N GLY A 222 -4.60 -1.94 12.24
CA GLY A 222 -3.66 -0.85 12.03
C GLY A 222 -4.38 0.50 12.07
N LEU A 223 -3.74 1.48 12.69
CA LEU A 223 -4.27 2.86 12.82
C LEU A 223 -3.56 3.84 11.88
N ALA A 224 -2.41 3.45 11.35
CA ALA A 224 -1.59 4.30 10.50
C ALA A 224 -0.90 3.50 9.39
N PHE A 225 -0.90 4.06 8.20
CA PHE A 225 -0.11 3.56 7.07
C PHE A 225 1.39 3.77 7.29
N PRO A 226 2.27 2.98 6.63
CA PRO A 226 3.69 3.28 6.54
C PRO A 226 3.93 4.74 6.13
N ASP A 227 4.85 5.40 6.80
CA ASP A 227 5.18 6.81 6.59
C ASP A 227 6.66 7.08 6.94
N VAL A 228 7.14 8.31 6.77
CA VAL A 228 8.55 8.70 7.01
C VAL A 228 9.07 8.28 8.39
N ASN A 229 8.19 8.31 9.40
CA ASN A 229 8.52 7.96 10.79
C ASN A 229 7.99 6.57 11.20
N PHE A 230 7.46 5.79 10.27
CA PHE A 230 6.87 4.48 10.56
C PHE A 230 7.13 3.49 9.43
N SER A 231 7.97 2.49 9.71
CA SER A 231 8.41 1.49 8.72
C SER A 231 7.30 0.53 8.26
N GLY A 232 6.15 0.57 8.91
CA GLY A 232 5.06 -0.38 8.78
C GLY A 232 5.21 -1.64 9.64
N LEU A 233 6.32 -1.83 10.37
CA LEU A 233 6.49 -2.97 11.26
C LEU A 233 6.02 -2.65 12.68
N VAL A 234 5.29 -3.58 13.28
CA VAL A 234 4.83 -3.51 14.67
C VAL A 234 5.01 -4.86 15.35
N ALA A 235 5.43 -4.86 16.62
CA ALA A 235 5.69 -6.06 17.39
C ALA A 235 4.71 -6.20 18.57
N PHE A 236 4.22 -7.42 18.77
CA PHE A 236 3.43 -7.78 19.95
C PHE A 236 4.14 -8.87 20.74
N HIS A 237 4.07 -8.75 22.06
CA HIS A 237 4.80 -9.62 22.96
C HIS A 237 3.83 -10.26 23.96
N VAL A 238 4.07 -11.51 24.31
CA VAL A 238 3.51 -12.12 25.51
C VAL A 238 4.64 -12.49 26.45
N THR A 239 4.60 -11.99 27.68
CA THR A 239 5.59 -12.29 28.71
C THR A 239 4.94 -13.06 29.86
N LEU A 240 5.51 -14.21 30.20
CA LEU A 240 5.20 -14.93 31.43
C LEU A 240 6.00 -14.32 32.58
N LEU A 241 5.31 -13.73 33.53
CA LEU A 241 5.89 -13.07 34.70
C LEU A 241 5.70 -13.95 35.93
N GLU A 242 6.77 -14.13 36.71
CA GLU A 242 6.69 -14.63 38.08
C GLU A 242 6.20 -13.53 39.01
N SER A 243 5.18 -13.83 39.82
CA SER A 243 4.68 -12.93 40.87
C SER A 243 4.78 -13.67 42.21
N PRO A 244 5.92 -13.58 42.91
CA PRO A 244 6.17 -14.41 44.09
C PRO A 244 5.25 -14.10 45.28
N GLU A 245 4.61 -12.91 45.31
CA GLU A 245 3.52 -12.53 46.23
C GLU A 245 2.97 -11.13 45.84
N LYS A 246 1.76 -10.77 46.29
CA LYS A 246 1.19 -9.43 46.06
C LYS A 246 2.11 -8.34 46.65
N GLY A 247 2.70 -7.50 45.79
CA GLY A 247 3.49 -6.34 46.18
C GLY A 247 5.02 -6.50 46.03
N LEU A 248 5.50 -7.64 45.53
CA LEU A 248 6.90 -7.84 45.17
C LEU A 248 7.18 -7.51 43.70
N LEU A 249 8.46 -7.27 43.38
CA LEU A 249 8.93 -7.08 42.01
C LEU A 249 8.68 -8.35 41.19
N GLU A 250 8.11 -8.17 40.01
CA GLU A 250 7.81 -9.26 39.09
C GLU A 250 8.99 -9.55 38.18
N THR A 251 9.21 -10.83 37.86
CA THR A 251 10.36 -11.26 37.06
C THR A 251 9.89 -11.88 35.75
N PRO A 252 10.34 -11.41 34.57
CA PRO A 252 10.05 -12.06 33.29
C PRO A 252 10.79 -13.39 33.18
N ILE A 253 10.04 -14.48 33.01
CA ILE A 253 10.59 -15.83 32.85
C ILE A 253 10.72 -16.20 31.36
N PHE A 254 9.75 -15.80 30.55
CA PHE A 254 9.66 -16.16 29.13
C PHE A 254 8.95 -15.06 28.36
N THR A 255 9.42 -14.77 27.15
CA THR A 255 8.77 -13.85 26.22
C THR A 255 8.71 -14.47 24.85
N ASP A 256 7.56 -14.35 24.21
CA ASP A 256 7.34 -14.73 22.83
C ASP A 256 6.78 -13.54 22.05
N THR A 257 7.17 -13.40 20.78
CA THR A 257 6.98 -12.18 19.99
C THR A 257 6.44 -12.50 18.62
N VAL A 258 5.46 -11.73 18.14
CA VAL A 258 5.02 -11.74 16.74
C VAL A 258 5.18 -10.38 16.10
N VAL A 259 5.62 -10.36 14.84
CA VAL A 259 5.75 -9.12 14.06
C VAL A 259 4.73 -9.09 12.92
N PHE A 260 4.04 -7.96 12.79
CA PHE A 260 3.16 -7.64 11.68
C PHE A 260 3.79 -6.58 10.78
N ARG A 261 3.48 -6.64 9.49
CA ARG A 261 3.65 -5.52 8.57
C ARG A 261 2.28 -4.93 8.21
N VAL A 262 2.11 -3.64 8.45
CA VAL A 262 0.98 -2.86 7.93
C VAL A 262 1.06 -2.83 6.40
N ALA A 263 -0.04 -3.20 5.75
CA ALA A 263 -0.17 -3.20 4.31
C ALA A 263 0.01 -1.78 3.74
N PRO A 264 0.78 -1.62 2.66
CA PRO A 264 0.92 -0.33 2.00
C PRO A 264 -0.35 0.03 1.22
N TRP A 265 -0.53 1.31 0.96
CA TRP A 265 -1.47 1.80 -0.05
C TRP A 265 -0.89 1.61 -1.46
N ILE A 266 -1.69 1.12 -2.40
CA ILE A 266 -1.24 0.73 -3.75
C ILE A 266 -2.16 1.32 -4.82
N MET A 267 -1.60 2.05 -5.78
CA MET A 267 -2.31 2.63 -6.93
C MET A 267 -2.60 1.63 -8.04
N THR A 268 -3.54 1.96 -8.93
CA THR A 268 -3.90 1.12 -10.08
C THR A 268 -3.64 1.82 -11.43
N PRO A 269 -2.79 1.28 -12.33
CA PRO A 269 -2.52 1.91 -13.62
C PRO A 269 -3.70 1.78 -14.58
N ASN A 270 -3.71 2.64 -15.60
CA ASN A 270 -4.71 2.65 -16.67
C ASN A 270 -4.87 1.32 -17.45
N THR A 271 -3.89 0.42 -17.32
CA THR A 271 -3.89 -0.92 -17.92
C THR A 271 -4.69 -1.97 -17.13
N LEU A 272 -5.06 -1.70 -15.87
CA LEU A 272 -5.93 -2.59 -15.11
C LEU A 272 -7.40 -2.41 -15.50
N ALA A 273 -8.15 -3.51 -15.35
CA ALA A 273 -9.56 -3.55 -15.71
C ALA A 273 -10.36 -2.51 -14.92
N PRO A 274 -11.14 -1.64 -15.59
CA PRO A 274 -11.97 -0.65 -14.92
C PRO A 274 -13.12 -1.34 -14.18
N LEU A 275 -13.47 -0.82 -13.00
CA LEU A 275 -14.60 -1.28 -12.19
C LEU A 275 -15.71 -0.22 -12.10
N GLU A 276 -15.34 1.06 -12.10
CA GLU A 276 -16.28 2.17 -11.95
C GLU A 276 -15.65 3.47 -12.46
N VAL A 277 -16.43 4.27 -13.18
CA VAL A 277 -16.05 5.60 -13.66
C VAL A 277 -16.77 6.64 -12.82
N PHE A 278 -16.07 7.71 -12.47
CA PHE A 278 -16.60 8.86 -11.74
C PHE A 278 -16.52 10.10 -12.61
N VAL A 279 -17.56 10.92 -12.59
CA VAL A 279 -17.63 12.22 -13.28
C VAL A 279 -18.50 13.19 -12.50
N CYS A 280 -18.19 14.49 -12.53
CA CYS A 280 -19.04 15.51 -11.92
C CYS A 280 -20.05 16.06 -12.93
N SER A 281 -21.31 16.26 -12.53
CA SER A 281 -22.30 17.01 -13.29
C SER A 281 -22.32 18.46 -12.83
N VAL A 282 -22.04 19.39 -13.74
CA VAL A 282 -22.10 20.84 -13.53
C VAL A 282 -22.96 21.51 -14.61
N ASP A 283 -23.25 22.80 -14.47
CA ASP A 283 -24.27 23.49 -15.29
C ASP A 283 -24.01 23.49 -16.81
N ASP A 284 -22.76 23.27 -17.24
CA ASP A 284 -22.32 23.43 -18.63
C ASP A 284 -21.74 22.16 -19.28
N ASN A 285 -21.93 20.98 -18.69
CA ASN A 285 -21.27 19.75 -19.14
C ASN A 285 -22.20 18.53 -19.41
N GLU A 286 -23.51 18.74 -19.60
CA GLU A 286 -24.47 17.64 -19.81
C GLU A 286 -24.08 16.72 -20.98
N ASP A 287 -23.73 17.30 -22.14
CA ASP A 287 -23.30 16.55 -23.33
C ASP A 287 -22.01 15.75 -23.09
N PHE A 288 -21.08 16.31 -22.31
CA PHE A 288 -19.85 15.62 -21.92
C PHE A 288 -20.17 14.41 -21.03
N VAL A 289 -21.02 14.58 -20.00
CA VAL A 289 -21.42 13.48 -19.12
C VAL A 289 -22.13 12.38 -19.91
N ALA A 290 -22.97 12.74 -20.88
CA ALA A 290 -23.61 11.79 -21.78
C ALA A 290 -22.60 11.03 -22.66
N ALA A 291 -21.57 11.71 -23.17
CA ALA A 291 -20.52 11.09 -23.95
C ALA A 291 -19.65 10.12 -23.11
N VAL A 292 -19.27 10.52 -21.89
CA VAL A 292 -18.57 9.65 -20.93
C VAL A 292 -19.40 8.42 -20.61
N ARG A 293 -20.72 8.59 -20.37
CA ARG A 293 -21.66 7.48 -20.17
C ARG A 293 -21.67 6.51 -21.34
N ALA A 294 -21.72 7.00 -22.58
CA ALA A 294 -21.70 6.15 -23.76
C ALA A 294 -20.39 5.34 -23.89
N VAL A 295 -19.24 5.91 -23.49
CA VAL A 295 -17.96 5.16 -23.44
C VAL A 295 -17.97 4.11 -22.33
N ALA A 296 -18.46 4.46 -21.13
CA ALA A 296 -18.59 3.56 -19.99
C ALA A 296 -19.52 2.37 -20.29
N GLU A 297 -20.66 2.61 -20.95
CA GLU A 297 -21.61 1.57 -21.38
C GLU A 297 -20.96 0.57 -22.36
N LYS A 298 -20.19 1.06 -23.34
CA LYS A 298 -19.43 0.19 -24.27
C LYS A 298 -18.40 -0.66 -23.53
N ALA A 299 -17.76 -0.09 -22.51
CA ALA A 299 -16.81 -0.80 -21.65
C ALA A 299 -17.47 -1.70 -20.60
N LYS A 300 -18.81 -1.67 -20.48
CA LYS A 300 -19.58 -2.35 -19.41
C LYS A 300 -19.10 -1.95 -18.01
N CYS A 301 -18.73 -0.69 -17.87
CA CYS A 301 -18.27 -0.11 -16.61
C CYS A 301 -19.38 0.75 -16.02
N PRO A 302 -19.79 0.54 -14.76
CA PRO A 302 -20.64 1.46 -14.02
C PRO A 302 -20.12 2.90 -14.06
N LEU A 303 -21.05 3.86 -14.10
CA LEU A 303 -20.76 5.29 -14.03
C LEU A 303 -21.46 5.90 -12.81
N THR A 304 -20.67 6.55 -11.97
CA THR A 304 -21.12 7.33 -10.81
C THR A 304 -20.98 8.81 -11.12
N VAL A 305 -22.08 9.55 -11.00
CA VAL A 305 -22.14 10.99 -11.31
C VAL A 305 -22.25 11.77 -10.01
N CYS A 306 -21.24 12.58 -9.69
CA CYS A 306 -21.25 13.46 -8.53
C CYS A 306 -22.10 14.71 -8.83
N PRO A 307 -23.23 14.92 -8.13
CA PRO A 307 -24.18 15.98 -8.44
C PRO A 307 -23.69 17.36 -7.96
N LEU A 308 -24.26 18.42 -8.52
CA LEU A 308 -23.89 19.82 -8.24
C LEU A 308 -23.82 20.19 -6.75
N PRO A 309 -24.76 19.77 -5.87
CA PRO A 309 -24.70 20.09 -4.45
C PRO A 309 -23.47 19.52 -3.73
N GLU A 310 -22.92 18.41 -4.21
CA GLU A 310 -21.74 17.76 -3.65
C GLU A 310 -20.46 18.34 -4.26
N ASN A 311 -20.44 18.54 -5.58
CA ASN A 311 -19.25 19.02 -6.28
C ASN A 311 -19.02 20.53 -6.16
N ARG A 312 -20.04 21.34 -5.86
CA ARG A 312 -19.94 22.81 -5.69
C ARG A 312 -19.28 23.50 -6.89
N HIS A 313 -19.67 23.12 -8.11
CA HIS A 313 -19.13 23.55 -9.40
C HIS A 313 -17.68 23.12 -9.68
N ASP A 314 -17.11 22.23 -8.86
CA ASP A 314 -15.79 21.66 -9.10
C ASP A 314 -15.90 20.42 -9.99
N ARG A 315 -15.46 20.55 -11.23
CA ARG A 315 -15.56 19.51 -12.26
C ARG A 315 -14.37 18.55 -12.29
N TRP A 316 -13.33 18.80 -11.48
CA TRP A 316 -12.02 18.15 -11.57
C TRP A 316 -11.90 16.99 -10.57
N ILE A 317 -12.66 15.93 -10.80
CA ILE A 317 -12.67 14.77 -9.89
C ILE A 317 -11.35 13.99 -9.90
N GLN A 318 -10.56 14.07 -10.97
CA GLN A 318 -9.20 13.52 -11.03
C GLN A 318 -8.25 14.22 -10.05
N ASP A 319 -8.47 15.50 -9.81
CA ASP A 319 -7.54 16.31 -9.02
C ASP A 319 -7.68 16.10 -7.51
N GLU A 320 -8.87 15.70 -7.04
CA GLU A 320 -9.18 15.60 -5.62
C GLU A 320 -8.87 14.21 -5.05
N VAL A 321 -9.09 13.15 -5.84
CA VAL A 321 -9.02 11.78 -5.35
C VAL A 321 -8.17 10.88 -6.23
N GLU A 322 -7.50 9.93 -5.60
CA GLU A 322 -6.78 8.85 -6.28
C GLU A 322 -7.23 7.50 -5.71
N PHE A 323 -7.68 6.60 -6.57
CA PHE A 323 -8.19 5.30 -6.14
C PHE A 323 -7.06 4.27 -6.03
N GLY A 324 -6.73 3.90 -4.79
CA GLY A 324 -5.85 2.77 -4.49
C GLY A 324 -6.57 1.62 -3.79
N TYR A 325 -5.80 0.68 -3.27
CA TYR A 325 -6.29 -0.42 -2.45
C TYR A 325 -5.28 -0.85 -1.40
N VAL A 326 -5.77 -1.56 -0.39
CA VAL A 326 -4.97 -2.32 0.58
C VAL A 326 -5.33 -3.80 0.50
N GLN A 327 -4.38 -4.65 0.87
CA GLN A 327 -4.57 -6.09 0.75
C GLN A 327 -3.82 -6.86 1.82
N ALA A 328 -4.51 -7.80 2.45
CA ALA A 328 -3.97 -8.83 3.31
C ALA A 328 -4.42 -10.21 2.80
N PRO A 329 -3.91 -11.32 3.34
CA PRO A 329 -4.34 -12.66 2.95
C PRO A 329 -5.83 -12.93 3.15
N HIS A 330 -6.42 -12.33 4.20
CA HIS A 330 -7.81 -12.54 4.59
C HIS A 330 -8.80 -11.54 3.98
N LYS A 331 -8.35 -10.36 3.51
CA LYS A 331 -9.22 -9.27 3.07
C LYS A 331 -8.52 -8.31 2.09
N THR A 332 -9.29 -7.68 1.20
CA THR A 332 -8.83 -6.65 0.25
C THR A 332 -9.97 -5.66 0.05
N PHE A 333 -9.69 -4.37 0.14
CA PHE A 333 -10.66 -3.31 -0.13
C PHE A 333 -9.99 -2.07 -0.74
N PRO A 334 -10.71 -1.27 -1.56
CA PRO A 334 -10.23 -0.01 -2.09
C PRO A 334 -10.04 1.04 -0.99
N VAL A 335 -9.07 1.93 -1.18
CA VAL A 335 -8.82 3.08 -0.29
C VAL A 335 -8.62 4.32 -1.14
N VAL A 336 -9.49 5.32 -0.95
CA VAL A 336 -9.32 6.62 -1.59
C VAL A 336 -8.20 7.39 -0.89
N PHE A 337 -7.23 7.86 -1.67
CA PHE A 337 -6.29 8.87 -1.23
C PHE A 337 -6.85 10.24 -1.60
N ASP A 338 -7.01 11.10 -0.60
CA ASP A 338 -7.57 12.44 -0.71
C ASP A 338 -6.45 13.49 -0.76
N SER A 339 -6.47 14.30 -1.82
CA SER A 339 -5.49 15.35 -2.09
C SER A 339 -5.64 16.51 -1.12
N PRO A 340 -4.54 17.18 -0.70
CA PRO A 340 -4.62 18.44 0.05
C PRO A 340 -5.12 19.64 -0.80
N ARG A 341 -5.67 19.38 -2.00
CA ARG A 341 -6.23 20.39 -2.91
C ARG A 341 -7.38 21.19 -2.28
N ASP A 342 -8.24 20.53 -1.51
CA ASP A 342 -9.25 21.13 -0.63
C ASP A 342 -10.16 22.21 -1.28
N ARG A 343 -10.65 21.98 -2.51
CA ARG A 343 -11.58 22.91 -3.19
C ARG A 343 -13.05 22.48 -3.08
N GLY A 344 -13.81 22.46 -4.19
CA GLY A 344 -15.23 22.16 -4.18
C GLY A 344 -15.51 20.69 -3.90
N LEU A 345 -14.57 19.79 -4.20
CA LEU A 345 -14.70 18.36 -3.93
C LEU A 345 -14.18 17.90 -2.56
N LYS A 346 -13.65 18.76 -1.70
CA LYS A 346 -13.03 18.38 -0.40
C LYS A 346 -13.81 17.44 0.52
N ASP A 347 -15.14 17.45 0.42
CA ASP A 347 -15.99 16.60 1.25
C ASP A 347 -16.43 15.32 0.53
N PHE A 348 -16.26 15.23 -0.79
CA PHE A 348 -16.67 14.10 -1.61
C PHE A 348 -16.03 12.77 -1.18
N PRO A 349 -14.71 12.69 -0.88
CA PRO A 349 -14.09 11.43 -0.47
C PRO A 349 -14.67 10.91 0.85
N VAL A 350 -14.95 11.81 1.80
CA VAL A 350 -15.42 11.45 3.15
C VAL A 350 -16.94 11.23 3.18
N LYS A 351 -17.72 12.00 2.41
CA LYS A 351 -19.20 11.93 2.45
C LYS A 351 -19.79 10.95 1.45
N SER A 352 -19.14 10.73 0.30
CA SER A 352 -19.72 10.01 -0.83
C SER A 352 -18.97 8.73 -1.19
N ILE A 353 -17.70 8.58 -0.76
CA ILE A 353 -16.86 7.42 -1.07
C ILE A 353 -16.58 6.54 0.15
N LEU A 354 -16.16 7.13 1.27
CA LEU A 354 -15.93 6.42 2.53
C LEU A 354 -17.19 5.67 2.95
N GLY A 355 -17.04 4.37 3.24
CA GLY A 355 -18.12 3.50 3.65
C GLY A 355 -17.63 2.07 3.86
N PRO A 356 -18.54 1.09 3.98
CA PRO A 356 -18.17 -0.31 4.19
C PRO A 356 -17.30 -0.84 3.05
N ASP A 357 -16.17 -1.47 3.38
CA ASP A 357 -15.18 -1.96 2.41
C ASP A 357 -14.66 -0.85 1.46
N PHE A 358 -14.64 0.41 1.90
CA PHE A 358 -14.05 1.52 1.15
C PHE A 358 -13.35 2.52 2.08
N GLY A 359 -12.03 2.39 2.16
CA GLY A 359 -11.21 3.17 3.09
C GLY A 359 -10.88 4.58 2.63
N TYR A 360 -10.42 5.40 3.57
CA TYR A 360 -10.00 6.79 3.34
C TYR A 360 -8.61 7.05 3.94
N VAL A 361 -7.77 7.76 3.21
CA VAL A 361 -6.50 8.31 3.71
C VAL A 361 -6.25 9.69 3.12
N ALA A 362 -5.62 10.58 3.89
CA ALA A 362 -5.22 11.91 3.44
C ALA A 362 -3.86 12.30 4.03
N ARG A 363 -3.18 13.26 3.40
CA ARG A 363 -2.00 13.92 3.96
C ARG A 363 -2.15 15.42 3.83
N GLN A 364 -2.00 16.10 4.96
CA GLN A 364 -2.12 17.55 5.03
C GLN A 364 -0.88 18.22 4.43
N ALA A 365 -1.08 19.37 3.77
CA ALA A 365 -0.01 20.22 3.24
C ALA A 365 0.09 21.52 4.06
N PRO A 366 0.76 21.51 5.23
CA PRO A 366 0.79 22.68 6.13
C PRO A 366 1.48 23.91 5.53
N GLU A 367 2.38 23.73 4.56
CA GLU A 367 3.04 24.81 3.82
C GLU A 367 2.16 25.37 2.67
N GLY A 368 0.94 24.85 2.51
CA GLY A 368 0.02 25.15 1.43
C GLY A 368 0.08 24.14 0.29
N ALA A 369 -1.04 23.95 -0.40
CA ALA A 369 -1.12 23.13 -1.61
C ALA A 369 -0.90 24.00 -2.86
N SER A 370 -0.13 23.45 -3.79
CA SER A 370 0.11 24.00 -5.12
C SER A 370 -0.72 23.24 -6.18
N SER A 371 -0.66 23.68 -7.44
CA SER A 371 -1.28 22.93 -8.54
C SER A 371 -0.71 21.50 -8.66
N LEU A 372 0.56 21.28 -8.29
CA LEU A 372 1.23 19.96 -8.36
C LEU A 372 0.76 18.99 -7.27
N ASP A 373 -0.06 19.44 -6.32
CA ASP A 373 -0.66 18.61 -5.28
C ASP A 373 -1.98 17.98 -5.72
N SER A 374 -2.55 18.45 -6.83
CA SER A 374 -3.72 17.83 -7.47
C SER A 374 -3.33 16.48 -8.06
N PHE A 375 -4.22 15.49 -7.98
CA PHE A 375 -3.90 14.10 -8.33
C PHE A 375 -3.95 13.76 -9.83
N GLY A 376 -4.30 14.70 -10.72
CA GLY A 376 -3.83 14.64 -12.12
C GLY A 376 -2.30 14.63 -12.25
N ASN A 377 -1.59 15.10 -11.22
CA ASN A 377 -0.13 15.04 -11.11
C ASN A 377 0.40 13.76 -10.41
N LEU A 378 -0.46 12.77 -10.15
CA LEU A 378 -0.13 11.52 -9.46
C LEU A 378 -0.61 10.33 -10.31
N GLU A 379 0.30 9.73 -11.06
CA GLU A 379 0.01 8.61 -11.96
C GLU A 379 0.78 7.35 -11.55
N VAL A 380 0.46 6.21 -12.17
CA VAL A 380 1.25 4.98 -11.99
C VAL A 380 1.42 4.22 -13.30
N SER A 381 2.64 3.78 -13.55
CA SER A 381 2.96 2.95 -14.72
C SER A 381 2.43 1.51 -14.58
N PRO A 382 2.23 0.79 -15.70
CA PRO A 382 2.00 -0.65 -15.67
C PRO A 382 3.20 -1.42 -15.08
N PRO A 383 3.06 -2.72 -14.79
CA PRO A 383 4.17 -3.57 -14.36
C PRO A 383 5.35 -3.53 -15.34
N VAL A 384 6.56 -3.33 -14.82
CA VAL A 384 7.77 -3.20 -15.64
C VAL A 384 8.96 -3.96 -15.06
N LYS A 385 9.94 -4.24 -15.91
CA LYS A 385 11.25 -4.77 -15.53
C LYS A 385 12.34 -3.83 -16.03
N VAL A 386 13.24 -3.45 -15.14
CA VAL A 386 14.26 -2.42 -15.37
C VAL A 386 15.61 -2.96 -14.90
N GLN A 387 16.53 -3.16 -15.85
CA GLN A 387 17.90 -3.64 -15.55
C GLN A 387 17.93 -4.88 -14.64
N GLY A 388 17.00 -5.82 -14.83
CA GLY A 388 16.88 -7.04 -14.03
C GLY A 388 15.98 -6.94 -12.79
N LYS A 389 15.69 -5.73 -12.29
CA LYS A 389 14.74 -5.51 -11.19
C LYS A 389 13.30 -5.48 -11.70
N GLU A 390 12.42 -6.24 -11.05
CA GLU A 390 10.99 -6.29 -11.37
C GLU A 390 10.20 -5.34 -10.47
N TYR A 391 9.28 -4.60 -11.09
CA TYR A 391 8.28 -3.76 -10.44
C TYR A 391 6.91 -4.30 -10.81
N PRO A 392 6.45 -5.38 -10.17
CA PRO A 392 5.25 -6.11 -10.58
C PRO A 392 3.94 -5.34 -10.31
N LEU A 393 4.00 -4.27 -9.52
CA LEU A 393 2.90 -3.35 -9.26
C LEU A 393 3.07 -2.02 -10.01
N GLY A 394 4.02 -1.95 -10.93
CA GLY A 394 4.41 -0.73 -11.62
C GLY A 394 5.18 0.25 -10.73
N ARG A 395 5.32 1.48 -11.22
CA ARG A 395 5.99 2.58 -10.54
C ARG A 395 5.17 3.86 -10.58
N ILE A 396 5.01 4.50 -9.42
CA ILE A 396 4.33 5.80 -9.28
C ILE A 396 5.12 6.87 -10.04
N LEU A 397 4.42 7.77 -10.71
CA LEU A 397 4.92 8.89 -11.49
C LEU A 397 4.33 10.18 -10.92
N ILE A 398 5.19 11.09 -10.47
CA ILE A 398 4.76 12.39 -9.93
C ILE A 398 5.48 13.52 -10.66
N GLY A 399 4.77 14.57 -11.03
CA GLY A 399 5.38 15.73 -11.66
C GLY A 399 6.04 16.67 -10.64
N SER A 400 7.16 17.26 -11.05
CA SER A 400 8.00 18.12 -10.23
C SER A 400 8.67 19.19 -11.10
N SER A 401 9.46 20.05 -10.46
CA SER A 401 10.32 21.05 -11.09
C SER A 401 11.72 20.50 -11.36
N PHE A 402 12.46 21.15 -12.27
CA PHE A 402 13.89 20.89 -12.38
C PHE A 402 14.59 21.14 -11.02
N PRO A 403 15.64 20.37 -10.67
CA PRO A 403 16.44 20.60 -9.46
C PRO A 403 17.34 21.85 -9.62
N ARG A 404 16.71 23.02 -9.72
CA ARG A 404 17.29 24.36 -9.59
C ARG A 404 16.56 25.11 -8.48
N PHE A 405 17.05 26.28 -8.08
CA PHE A 405 16.33 27.14 -7.15
C PHE A 405 15.03 27.63 -7.78
N GLY A 406 13.91 27.49 -7.05
CA GLY A 406 12.57 27.83 -7.52
C GLY A 406 11.87 26.69 -8.28
N GLY A 407 10.55 26.80 -8.41
CA GLY A 407 9.69 25.82 -9.07
C GLY A 407 8.70 25.14 -8.12
N ARG A 408 7.56 24.71 -8.66
CA ARG A 408 6.53 24.02 -7.86
C ARG A 408 6.95 22.58 -7.61
N ARG A 409 6.48 22.01 -6.50
CA ARG A 409 6.65 20.58 -6.16
C ARG A 409 5.43 20.12 -5.39
N MET A 410 5.11 18.84 -5.53
CA MET A 410 4.15 18.17 -4.66
C MET A 410 4.60 18.28 -3.19
N ALA A 411 3.64 18.47 -2.29
CA ALA A 411 3.82 18.61 -0.87
C ALA A 411 4.64 17.45 -0.33
N LYS A 412 5.60 17.80 0.53
CA LYS A 412 6.54 16.84 1.09
C LYS A 412 5.83 15.69 1.80
N ALA A 413 4.75 15.97 2.54
CA ALA A 413 3.97 14.94 3.25
C ALA A 413 3.33 13.91 2.31
N VAL A 414 2.80 14.35 1.17
CA VAL A 414 2.23 13.45 0.14
C VAL A 414 3.34 12.62 -0.50
N LYS A 415 4.44 13.26 -0.90
CA LYS A 415 5.59 12.55 -1.50
C LYS A 415 6.21 11.53 -0.54
N ASP A 416 6.43 11.91 0.71
CA ASP A 416 7.00 11.05 1.74
C ASP A 416 6.10 9.83 1.99
N PHE A 417 4.78 10.04 2.06
CA PHE A 417 3.80 8.97 2.17
C PHE A 417 3.94 7.98 1.00
N LEU A 418 3.94 8.45 -0.25
CA LEU A 418 4.08 7.59 -1.43
C LEU A 418 5.40 6.81 -1.44
N VAL A 419 6.51 7.43 -1.02
CA VAL A 419 7.82 6.76 -0.90
C VAL A 419 7.79 5.69 0.20
N ALA A 420 7.15 5.96 1.34
CA ALA A 420 7.08 5.04 2.47
C ALA A 420 6.30 3.75 2.17
N GLN A 421 5.46 3.73 1.14
CA GLN A 421 4.74 2.53 0.70
C GLN A 421 5.66 1.46 0.09
N LYS A 422 6.85 1.86 -0.41
CA LYS A 422 7.93 1.04 -1.00
C LYS A 422 7.59 0.28 -2.29
N VAL A 423 6.40 -0.29 -2.40
CA VAL A 423 6.07 -1.33 -3.40
C VAL A 423 5.87 -0.81 -4.83
N GLN A 424 5.68 0.50 -5.01
CA GLN A 424 5.60 1.17 -6.33
C GLN A 424 6.66 2.27 -6.52
N ALA A 425 7.69 2.32 -5.65
CA ALA A 425 8.92 3.12 -5.79
C ALA A 425 8.85 4.36 -6.72
N PRO A 426 8.29 5.50 -6.24
CA PRO A 426 7.97 6.67 -7.07
C PRO A 426 9.12 7.22 -7.92
N VAL A 427 8.78 7.84 -9.04
CA VAL A 427 9.68 8.53 -9.97
C VAL A 427 9.17 9.96 -10.19
N GLU A 428 10.04 10.93 -10.03
CA GLU A 428 9.74 12.33 -10.36
C GLU A 428 9.98 12.61 -11.85
N LEU A 429 8.98 13.21 -12.48
CA LEU A 429 9.00 13.73 -13.84
C LEU A 429 9.05 15.26 -13.81
N PHE A 430 9.36 15.88 -14.95
CA PHE A 430 9.36 17.31 -15.11
C PHE A 430 8.02 17.80 -15.69
N SER A 431 7.13 18.33 -14.85
CA SER A 431 5.82 18.86 -15.26
C SER A 431 5.70 20.38 -15.10
N ASP A 432 6.61 21.02 -14.35
CA ASP A 432 6.51 22.45 -14.01
C ASP A 432 6.63 23.42 -15.21
N TRP A 433 6.90 22.90 -16.42
CA TRP A 433 6.83 23.66 -17.68
C TRP A 433 5.39 23.91 -18.16
N LEU A 434 4.41 23.15 -17.67
CA LEU A 434 2.98 23.35 -17.92
C LEU A 434 2.40 24.38 -16.95
N LEU A 435 1.40 25.14 -17.39
CA LEU A 435 0.70 26.08 -16.51
C LEU A 435 0.04 25.32 -15.35
N VAL A 436 -0.67 24.24 -15.63
CA VAL A 436 -1.34 23.42 -14.60
C VAL A 436 -0.30 22.55 -13.90
N GLY A 437 0.58 21.89 -14.65
CA GLY A 437 1.78 21.27 -14.09
C GLY A 437 1.59 19.82 -13.74
N HIS A 438 0.70 19.12 -14.42
CA HIS A 438 0.35 17.72 -14.17
C HIS A 438 1.03 16.79 -15.17
N VAL A 439 1.16 15.51 -14.80
CA VAL A 439 1.79 14.52 -15.69
C VAL A 439 0.80 13.97 -16.71
N ASP A 440 -0.48 13.88 -16.36
CA ASP A 440 -1.54 13.41 -17.25
C ASP A 440 -1.77 14.32 -18.48
N GLU A 441 -1.28 15.57 -18.44
CA GLU A 441 -1.25 16.50 -19.57
C GLU A 441 -0.30 16.08 -20.69
N PHE A 442 0.69 15.23 -20.44
CA PHE A 442 1.67 14.86 -21.49
C PHE A 442 1.96 13.37 -21.60
N LEU A 443 1.43 12.54 -20.69
CA LEU A 443 1.58 11.10 -20.75
C LEU A 443 0.30 10.35 -20.38
N SER A 444 0.14 9.16 -20.95
CA SER A 444 -0.85 8.16 -20.51
C SER A 444 -0.39 6.76 -20.87
N PHE A 445 -1.04 5.74 -20.33
CA PHE A 445 -0.78 4.34 -20.67
C PHE A 445 -2.04 3.65 -21.19
N VAL A 446 -1.90 2.90 -22.26
CA VAL A 446 -2.97 2.06 -22.83
C VAL A 446 -2.54 0.61 -22.89
N PRO A 447 -3.45 -0.35 -22.65
CA PRO A 447 -3.12 -1.77 -22.83
C PRO A 447 -2.84 -2.06 -24.30
N ALA A 448 -1.96 -3.02 -24.56
CA ALA A 448 -1.64 -3.49 -25.90
C ALA A 448 -1.45 -5.02 -25.88
N PRO A 449 -1.82 -5.74 -26.94
CA PRO A 449 -1.77 -7.21 -26.97
C PRO A 449 -0.35 -7.77 -27.07
N ASP A 450 0.65 -6.92 -27.35
CA ASP A 450 2.01 -7.31 -27.69
C ASP A 450 3.06 -6.66 -26.75
N ARG A 451 4.33 -7.01 -26.97
CA ARG A 451 5.50 -6.50 -26.23
C ARG A 451 5.34 -6.64 -24.71
N LYS A 452 5.32 -5.52 -23.98
CA LYS A 452 5.18 -5.45 -22.53
C LYS A 452 3.73 -5.45 -22.06
N GLY A 453 2.76 -5.63 -22.97
CA GLY A 453 1.32 -5.60 -22.65
C GLY A 453 0.70 -4.20 -22.63
N PHE A 454 1.47 -3.17 -23.02
CA PHE A 454 1.03 -1.78 -23.01
C PHE A 454 1.81 -0.90 -23.99
N ARG A 455 1.34 0.33 -24.18
CA ARG A 455 2.10 1.45 -24.77
C ARG A 455 2.05 2.67 -23.85
N LEU A 456 3.18 3.39 -23.79
CA LEU A 456 3.24 4.74 -23.26
C LEU A 456 2.83 5.70 -24.38
N LEU A 457 1.81 6.52 -24.14
CA LEU A 457 1.45 7.62 -25.02
C LEU A 457 2.16 8.88 -24.52
N LEU A 458 2.78 9.64 -25.43
CA LEU A 458 3.34 10.95 -25.11
C LEU A 458 2.80 12.00 -26.06
N ALA A 459 2.48 13.18 -25.52
CA ALA A 459 2.19 14.35 -26.34
C ALA A 459 3.41 14.68 -27.20
N SER A 460 3.21 15.04 -28.47
CA SER A 460 4.31 15.33 -29.38
C SER A 460 4.00 16.50 -30.31
N PRO A 461 4.54 17.69 -30.00
CA PRO A 461 4.57 18.80 -30.94
C PRO A 461 5.27 18.47 -32.25
N SER A 462 6.39 17.74 -32.22
CA SER A 462 7.09 17.38 -33.46
C SER A 462 6.23 16.51 -34.38
N ALA A 463 5.50 15.53 -33.84
CA ALA A 463 4.58 14.70 -34.61
C ALA A 463 3.43 15.54 -35.18
N CYS A 464 2.93 16.53 -34.45
CA CYS A 464 1.89 17.43 -34.94
C CYS A 464 2.38 18.33 -36.08
N TYR A 465 3.54 18.99 -35.93
CA TYR A 465 4.13 19.78 -37.02
C TYR A 465 4.42 18.95 -38.26
N GLN A 466 4.88 17.70 -38.08
CA GLN A 466 5.09 16.78 -39.20
C GLN A 466 3.78 16.48 -39.92
N LEU A 467 2.72 16.10 -39.19
CA LEU A 467 1.41 15.83 -39.78
C LEU A 467 0.85 17.05 -40.52
N LEU A 468 0.92 18.23 -39.92
CA LEU A 468 0.43 19.47 -40.54
C LEU A 468 1.21 19.79 -41.82
N LYS A 469 2.52 19.56 -41.84
CA LYS A 469 3.36 19.73 -43.03
C LYS A 469 3.01 18.72 -44.13
N GLU A 470 2.81 17.44 -43.79
CA GLU A 470 2.33 16.41 -44.70
C GLU A 470 1.01 16.86 -45.36
N LYS A 471 0.06 17.36 -44.56
CA LYS A 471 -1.24 17.86 -45.08
C LYS A 471 -1.12 19.13 -45.91
N GLN A 472 -0.19 20.02 -45.59
CA GLN A 472 0.12 21.18 -46.45
C GLN A 472 0.65 20.71 -47.82
N GLU A 473 1.58 19.76 -47.85
CA GLU A 473 2.17 19.20 -49.08
C GLU A 473 1.13 18.44 -49.93
N GLU A 474 0.14 17.82 -49.31
CA GLU A 474 -1.03 17.21 -49.97
C GLU A 474 -2.03 18.25 -50.55
N GLY A 475 -1.80 19.56 -50.34
CA GLY A 475 -2.65 20.64 -50.86
C GLY A 475 -3.74 21.13 -49.89
N TYR A 476 -3.73 20.67 -48.64
CA TYR A 476 -4.72 21.07 -47.62
C TYR A 476 -4.25 22.21 -46.72
N GLY A 477 -3.29 23.04 -47.17
CA GLY A 477 -2.75 24.15 -46.37
C GLY A 477 -3.79 25.17 -45.88
N GLU A 478 -4.91 25.33 -46.58
CA GLU A 478 -6.02 26.22 -46.21
C GLU A 478 -7.07 25.55 -45.31
N ALA A 479 -6.90 24.27 -44.94
CA ALA A 479 -7.80 23.61 -44.00
C ALA A 479 -7.71 24.27 -42.62
N VAL A 480 -8.86 24.59 -42.04
CA VAL A 480 -8.98 25.34 -40.78
C VAL A 480 -9.16 24.43 -39.57
N MET A 481 -8.56 24.79 -38.44
CA MET A 481 -8.87 24.21 -37.13
C MET A 481 -10.18 24.78 -36.56
N PHE A 482 -10.72 24.12 -35.53
CA PHE A 482 -11.87 24.58 -34.74
C PHE A 482 -13.15 24.77 -35.56
N GLN A 483 -13.29 23.99 -36.65
CA GLN A 483 -14.51 23.93 -37.44
C GLN A 483 -15.68 23.45 -36.56
N GLY A 484 -16.81 24.15 -36.62
CA GLY A 484 -17.99 23.87 -35.79
C GLY A 484 -18.02 24.57 -34.43
N LEU A 485 -16.90 25.14 -33.97
CA LEU A 485 -16.87 25.92 -32.74
C LEU A 485 -17.19 27.39 -33.01
N GLU A 486 -18.21 27.91 -32.31
CA GLU A 486 -18.61 29.32 -32.41
C GLU A 486 -17.64 30.22 -31.66
N LYS A 487 -17.36 31.41 -32.22
CA LYS A 487 -16.51 32.44 -31.60
C LYS A 487 -15.07 32.01 -31.28
N VAL A 488 -14.63 30.85 -31.75
CA VAL A 488 -13.24 30.38 -31.69
C VAL A 488 -12.53 30.76 -33.00
N PRO A 489 -11.34 31.40 -32.93
CA PRO A 489 -10.49 31.65 -34.11
C PRO A 489 -10.20 30.37 -34.87
N LYS A 490 -10.19 30.41 -36.20
CA LYS A 490 -10.07 29.23 -37.07
C LYS A 490 -8.79 29.30 -37.90
N PRO A 491 -7.60 29.14 -37.28
CA PRO A 491 -6.36 29.26 -38.01
C PRO A 491 -6.22 28.14 -39.05
N THR A 492 -5.66 28.45 -40.20
CA THR A 492 -5.34 27.45 -41.23
C THR A 492 -4.04 26.70 -40.90
N ILE A 493 -3.81 25.56 -41.55
CA ILE A 493 -2.51 24.86 -41.49
C ILE A 493 -1.37 25.83 -41.88
N ASN A 494 -1.54 26.61 -42.94
CA ASN A 494 -0.54 27.58 -43.41
C ASN A 494 -0.22 28.63 -42.34
N GLU A 495 -1.22 29.18 -41.67
CA GLU A 495 -1.04 30.15 -40.58
C GLU A 495 -0.30 29.55 -39.38
N ILE A 496 -0.61 28.30 -39.01
CA ILE A 496 0.06 27.61 -37.92
C ILE A 496 1.53 27.35 -38.26
N LEU A 497 1.82 26.81 -39.45
CA LEU A 497 3.18 26.45 -39.87
C LEU A 497 4.08 27.67 -40.07
N THR A 498 3.52 28.83 -40.43
CA THR A 498 4.26 30.10 -40.61
C THR A 498 4.42 30.90 -39.32
N ASN A 499 3.69 30.58 -38.24
CA ASN A 499 3.82 31.23 -36.94
C ASN A 499 5.12 30.83 -36.22
N GLU A 500 6.18 31.65 -36.39
CA GLU A 500 7.48 31.37 -35.80
C GLU A 500 7.49 31.34 -34.27
N GLY A 501 6.65 32.16 -33.62
CA GLY A 501 6.56 32.22 -32.16
C GLY A 501 6.00 30.91 -31.60
N LEU A 502 4.89 30.44 -32.16
CA LEU A 502 4.27 29.17 -31.80
C LEU A 502 5.23 28.00 -32.06
N ARG A 503 5.93 28.00 -33.20
CA ARG A 503 6.92 26.97 -33.54
C ARG A 503 8.09 26.93 -32.54
N LYS A 504 8.69 28.09 -32.24
CA LYS A 504 9.79 28.18 -31.25
C LYS A 504 9.35 27.69 -29.87
N PHE A 505 8.15 28.06 -29.43
CA PHE A 505 7.61 27.61 -28.15
C PHE A 505 7.37 26.09 -28.13
N ASN A 506 6.81 25.53 -29.20
CA ASN A 506 6.59 24.09 -29.29
C ASN A 506 7.90 23.28 -29.43
N CYS A 507 8.96 23.85 -30.01
CA CYS A 507 10.29 23.24 -29.94
C CYS A 507 10.82 23.15 -28.50
N TYR A 508 10.58 24.17 -27.69
CA TYR A 508 10.89 24.14 -26.25
C TYR A 508 10.06 23.05 -25.53
N VAL A 509 8.74 23.04 -25.74
CA VAL A 509 7.85 22.02 -25.15
C VAL A 509 8.27 20.59 -25.54
N GLN A 510 8.57 20.35 -26.82
CA GLN A 510 9.08 19.05 -27.27
C GLN A 510 10.40 18.68 -26.59
N SER A 511 11.24 19.64 -26.22
CA SER A 511 12.47 19.38 -25.46
C SER A 511 12.15 18.97 -24.02
N CYS A 512 11.15 19.59 -23.38
CA CYS A 512 10.65 19.19 -22.06
C CYS A 512 10.09 17.76 -22.07
N ILE A 513 9.28 17.44 -23.08
CA ILE A 513 8.70 16.08 -23.22
C ILE A 513 9.80 15.06 -23.55
N SER A 514 10.76 15.39 -24.42
CA SER A 514 11.91 14.52 -24.72
C SER A 514 12.73 14.21 -23.46
N TRP A 515 12.90 15.20 -22.58
CA TRP A 515 13.56 14.97 -21.29
C TRP A 515 12.82 13.96 -20.42
N ASN A 516 11.49 14.07 -20.34
CA ASN A 516 10.66 13.09 -19.65
C ASN A 516 10.68 11.71 -20.33
N ARG A 517 10.67 11.65 -21.67
CA ARG A 517 10.82 10.41 -22.44
C ARG A 517 12.08 9.66 -22.02
N ASP A 518 13.21 10.36 -21.88
CA ASP A 518 14.46 9.76 -21.44
C ASP A 518 14.44 9.28 -19.99
N ILE A 519 13.78 10.04 -19.10
CA ILE A 519 13.54 9.60 -17.71
C ILE A 519 12.71 8.31 -17.73
N LEU A 520 11.55 8.32 -18.38
CA LEU A 520 10.62 7.19 -18.45
C LEU A 520 11.26 5.95 -19.07
N LYS A 521 12.00 6.09 -20.18
CA LYS A 521 12.74 4.98 -20.79
C LYS A 521 13.74 4.37 -19.81
N ARG A 522 14.49 5.19 -19.08
CA ARG A 522 15.49 4.72 -18.11
C ARG A 522 14.84 4.09 -16.88
N THR A 523 13.79 4.70 -16.32
CA THR A 523 13.19 4.31 -15.03
C THR A 523 12.13 3.23 -15.14
N LEU A 524 11.56 3.03 -16.33
CA LEU A 524 10.56 2.00 -16.66
C LEU A 524 11.10 0.94 -17.65
N GLY A 525 12.34 1.09 -18.11
CA GLY A 525 12.99 0.14 -19.02
C GLY A 525 12.32 0.05 -20.38
N LEU A 526 11.81 1.17 -20.91
CA LEU A 526 11.08 1.23 -22.17
C LEU A 526 12.04 1.39 -23.36
N ALA A 527 11.68 0.77 -24.48
CA ALA A 527 12.29 1.02 -25.78
C ALA A 527 11.38 1.89 -26.64
N GLU A 528 11.91 2.49 -27.71
CA GLU A 528 11.12 3.35 -28.62
C GLU A 528 9.80 2.71 -29.10
N PRO A 529 9.73 1.42 -29.48
CA PRO A 529 8.46 0.86 -29.94
C PRO A 529 7.47 0.54 -28.80
N ASP A 530 7.82 0.81 -27.54
CA ASP A 530 6.87 0.82 -26.41
C ASP A 530 6.18 2.19 -26.26
N ILE A 531 6.59 3.19 -27.05
CA ILE A 531 6.14 4.57 -26.98
C ILE A 531 5.42 4.95 -28.27
N VAL A 532 4.29 5.64 -28.14
CA VAL A 532 3.51 6.18 -29.26
C VAL A 532 3.39 7.68 -29.07
N ASP A 533 3.86 8.43 -30.06
CA ASP A 533 3.80 9.89 -30.06
C ASP A 533 2.45 10.36 -30.60
N ILE A 534 1.65 11.01 -29.75
CA ILE A 534 0.33 11.56 -30.07
C ILE A 534 0.50 13.02 -30.52
N PRO A 535 0.05 13.40 -31.73
CA PRO A 535 0.17 14.77 -32.22
C PRO A 535 -0.53 15.79 -31.30
N GLN A 536 0.25 16.67 -30.65
CA GLN A 536 -0.28 17.65 -29.70
C GLN A 536 0.45 18.99 -29.82
N LEU A 537 -0.28 20.12 -29.78
CA LEU A 537 0.34 21.46 -29.76
C LEU A 537 0.03 22.20 -28.48
N PHE A 538 0.93 23.10 -28.12
CA PHE A 538 0.83 23.95 -26.93
C PHE A 538 0.98 25.43 -27.28
N ARG A 539 0.44 26.29 -26.42
CA ARG A 539 0.58 27.75 -26.44
C ARG A 539 0.95 28.27 -25.06
N GLY A 540 1.46 29.50 -25.02
CA GLY A 540 1.96 30.13 -23.81
C GLY A 540 3.37 30.65 -24.02
N ASP A 541 4.06 30.88 -22.92
CA ASP A 541 5.46 31.29 -22.91
C ASP A 541 6.19 30.65 -21.71
N VAL A 542 7.51 30.82 -21.65
CA VAL A 542 8.34 30.19 -20.61
C VAL A 542 8.05 30.73 -19.21
N ALA A 543 7.55 31.96 -19.08
CA ALA A 543 7.24 32.56 -17.79
C ALA A 543 5.85 32.17 -17.28
N SER A 544 4.87 32.02 -18.17
CA SER A 544 3.49 31.66 -17.84
C SER A 544 3.22 30.15 -17.83
N GLY A 545 4.05 29.35 -18.48
CA GLY A 545 3.86 27.90 -18.64
C GLY A 545 3.02 27.55 -19.87
N ALA A 546 3.14 26.29 -20.31
CA ALA A 546 2.42 25.78 -21.47
C ALA A 546 0.95 25.43 -21.13
N LYS A 547 0.04 25.75 -22.04
CA LYS A 547 -1.33 25.22 -22.10
C LYS A 547 -1.53 24.50 -23.42
N ALA A 548 -2.45 23.55 -23.48
CA ALA A 548 -2.84 22.92 -24.73
C ALA A 548 -3.37 23.99 -25.74
N PHE A 549 -2.94 23.89 -27.01
CA PHE A 549 -3.39 24.77 -28.10
C PHE A 549 -4.76 24.32 -28.63
N PHE A 550 -4.98 23.01 -28.66
CA PHE A 550 -6.24 22.33 -28.89
C PHE A 550 -6.39 21.21 -27.84
N PRO A 551 -7.60 20.65 -27.60
CA PRO A 551 -7.84 19.64 -26.56
C PRO A 551 -6.77 18.54 -26.50
N ASP A 552 -6.17 18.34 -25.34
CA ASP A 552 -5.02 17.45 -25.18
C ASP A 552 -5.39 15.97 -25.29
N MET A 553 -5.07 15.36 -26.43
CA MET A 553 -5.52 14.01 -26.73
C MET A 553 -4.87 12.93 -25.83
N VAL A 554 -3.76 13.20 -25.12
CA VAL A 554 -3.19 12.20 -24.20
C VAL A 554 -3.93 12.12 -22.87
N ASN A 555 -4.62 13.20 -22.49
CA ASN A 555 -5.41 13.34 -21.28
C ASN A 555 -6.78 12.64 -21.46
N MET A 556 -6.73 11.33 -21.70
CA MET A 556 -7.88 10.50 -22.12
C MET A 556 -8.36 9.52 -21.05
N LEU A 557 -9.65 9.19 -21.09
CA LEU A 557 -10.25 8.13 -20.28
C LEU A 557 -9.95 6.75 -20.87
N VAL A 558 -9.27 5.88 -20.11
CA VAL A 558 -8.89 4.51 -20.55
C VAL A 558 -9.72 3.44 -19.85
N LEU A 559 -10.68 2.84 -20.55
CA LEU A 559 -11.53 1.75 -20.05
C LEU A 559 -11.22 0.43 -20.77
N GLY A 560 -10.07 -0.16 -20.42
CA GLY A 560 -9.54 -1.33 -21.13
C GLY A 560 -9.22 -0.95 -22.58
N ARG A 561 -9.95 -1.54 -23.54
CA ARG A 561 -9.78 -1.22 -24.97
C ARG A 561 -10.57 0.00 -25.44
N HIS A 562 -11.48 0.55 -24.62
CA HIS A 562 -12.33 1.67 -25.00
C HIS A 562 -11.70 2.97 -24.50
N LEU A 563 -11.38 3.88 -25.42
CA LEU A 563 -10.74 5.16 -25.12
C LEU A 563 -11.74 6.30 -25.30
N GLY A 564 -11.90 7.15 -24.28
CA GLY A 564 -12.57 8.44 -24.36
C GLY A 564 -11.53 9.54 -24.51
N ILE A 565 -11.28 9.97 -25.74
CA ILE A 565 -10.20 10.89 -26.11
C ILE A 565 -10.79 12.30 -26.28
N PRO A 566 -10.18 13.36 -25.74
CA PRO A 566 -10.59 14.74 -26.02
C PRO A 566 -10.65 15.01 -27.52
N LYS A 567 -11.72 15.63 -28.01
CA LYS A 567 -11.91 15.90 -29.44
C LYS A 567 -11.02 17.08 -29.86
N PRO A 568 -10.03 16.90 -30.74
CA PRO A 568 -9.01 17.92 -30.99
C PRO A 568 -9.47 19.08 -31.88
N PHE A 569 -10.62 18.94 -32.57
CA PHE A 569 -11.10 19.90 -33.59
C PHE A 569 -10.02 20.33 -34.60
N GLY A 570 -9.26 19.36 -35.10
CA GLY A 570 -8.19 19.58 -36.07
C GLY A 570 -8.66 19.98 -37.47
N PRO A 571 -7.71 20.23 -38.39
CA PRO A 571 -8.03 20.56 -39.78
C PRO A 571 -8.85 19.48 -40.47
N MET A 572 -9.88 19.91 -41.19
CA MET A 572 -10.77 19.02 -41.94
C MET A 572 -10.17 18.68 -43.31
N VAL A 573 -9.76 17.42 -43.49
CA VAL A 573 -9.20 16.88 -44.73
C VAL A 573 -10.12 15.77 -45.23
N GLY A 574 -10.65 15.90 -46.46
CA GLY A 574 -11.58 14.91 -47.00
C GLY A 574 -12.86 14.70 -46.18
N GLY A 575 -13.30 15.72 -45.43
CA GLY A 575 -14.48 15.65 -44.54
C GLY A 575 -14.21 15.02 -43.17
N GLN A 576 -12.95 14.70 -42.83
CA GLN A 576 -12.56 14.15 -41.53
C GLN A 576 -11.49 15.00 -40.85
N CYS A 577 -11.46 15.01 -39.52
CA CYS A 577 -10.38 15.64 -38.76
C CYS A 577 -9.10 14.81 -38.92
N CYS A 578 -8.05 15.40 -39.49
CA CYS A 578 -6.79 14.68 -39.74
C CYS A 578 -6.07 14.25 -38.45
N LEU A 579 -6.25 14.99 -37.34
CA LEU A 579 -5.71 14.61 -36.02
C LEU A 579 -6.41 13.36 -35.47
N GLU A 580 -7.74 13.33 -35.52
CA GLU A 580 -8.51 12.16 -35.08
C GLU A 580 -8.14 10.92 -35.91
N GLN A 581 -8.02 11.09 -37.24
CA GLN A 581 -7.60 10.03 -38.14
C GLN A 581 -6.21 9.51 -37.78
N ARG A 582 -5.22 10.39 -37.58
CA ARG A 582 -3.86 9.98 -37.21
C ARG A 582 -3.83 9.24 -35.87
N VAL A 583 -4.63 9.65 -34.89
CA VAL A 583 -4.72 8.93 -33.61
C VAL A 583 -5.35 7.54 -33.79
N ARG A 584 -6.39 7.40 -34.62
CA ARG A 584 -6.95 6.07 -34.96
C ARG A 584 -5.91 5.18 -35.63
N GLU A 585 -5.16 5.70 -36.59
CA GLU A 585 -4.08 4.98 -37.29
C GLU A 585 -2.99 4.47 -36.32
N LEU A 586 -2.72 5.20 -35.24
CA LEU A 586 -1.73 4.83 -34.23
C LEU A 586 -2.27 3.80 -33.21
N LEU A 587 -3.54 3.90 -32.82
CA LEU A 587 -4.10 3.17 -31.67
C LEU A 587 -5.00 2.00 -32.04
N GLU A 588 -5.79 2.08 -33.11
CA GLU A 588 -6.70 1.00 -33.52
C GLU A 588 -5.96 -0.30 -33.92
N PRO A 589 -4.76 -0.27 -34.53
CA PRO A 589 -3.97 -1.48 -34.76
C PRO A 589 -3.57 -2.24 -33.48
N LEU A 590 -3.62 -1.58 -32.31
CA LEU A 590 -3.40 -2.22 -31.01
C LEU A 590 -4.68 -2.86 -30.45
N GLY A 591 -5.79 -2.85 -31.20
CA GLY A 591 -7.09 -3.34 -30.76
C GLY A 591 -7.86 -2.37 -29.87
N LEU A 592 -7.47 -1.09 -29.86
CA LEU A 592 -8.12 -0.02 -29.11
C LEU A 592 -9.24 0.60 -29.93
N THR A 593 -10.29 1.09 -29.26
CA THR A 593 -11.42 1.77 -29.89
C THR A 593 -11.43 3.24 -29.46
N CYS A 594 -11.16 4.14 -30.38
CA CYS A 594 -11.10 5.58 -30.13
C CYS A 594 -12.49 6.23 -30.24
N THR A 595 -13.00 6.76 -29.13
CA THR A 595 -14.19 7.63 -29.12
C THR A 595 -13.74 9.05 -28.76
N PHE A 596 -14.00 10.01 -29.65
CA PHE A 596 -13.64 11.41 -29.41
C PHE A 596 -14.79 12.14 -28.73
N ILE A 597 -14.54 12.69 -27.55
CA ILE A 597 -15.50 13.37 -26.67
C ILE A 597 -15.28 14.87 -26.79
N ASP A 598 -16.35 15.61 -27.06
CA ASP A 598 -16.31 17.07 -27.03
C ASP A 598 -16.34 17.57 -25.59
N ASP A 599 -15.23 18.17 -25.18
CA ASP A 599 -15.01 18.77 -23.87
C ASP A 599 -14.55 20.24 -23.99
N TYR A 600 -14.70 20.84 -25.18
CA TYR A 600 -14.01 22.09 -25.51
C TYR A 600 -14.40 23.25 -24.58
N PHE A 601 -15.70 23.51 -24.45
CA PHE A 601 -16.18 24.63 -23.64
C PHE A 601 -16.30 24.29 -22.15
N SER A 602 -16.58 23.01 -21.83
CA SER A 602 -16.80 22.55 -20.46
C SER A 602 -15.50 22.25 -19.70
N TYR A 603 -14.41 21.88 -20.39
CA TYR A 603 -13.13 21.52 -19.78
C TYR A 603 -11.93 22.22 -20.45
N HIS A 604 -11.73 22.10 -21.78
CA HIS A 604 -10.49 22.57 -22.45
C HIS A 604 -10.21 24.06 -22.22
N VAL A 605 -11.24 24.92 -22.36
CA VAL A 605 -11.12 26.37 -22.12
C VAL A 605 -10.66 26.69 -20.69
N LEU A 606 -10.89 25.77 -19.75
CA LEU A 606 -10.50 25.85 -18.35
C LEU A 606 -9.17 25.16 -18.05
N SER A 607 -8.41 24.77 -19.08
CA SER A 607 -7.08 24.14 -19.01
C SER A 607 -7.08 22.72 -18.42
N GLY A 608 -8.08 21.90 -18.75
CA GLY A 608 -8.07 20.46 -18.48
C GLY A 608 -8.95 19.73 -19.50
N GLU A 609 -8.89 18.40 -19.54
CA GLU A 609 -9.58 17.61 -20.57
C GLU A 609 -10.36 16.43 -19.94
N VAL A 610 -10.80 15.47 -20.78
CA VAL A 610 -11.55 14.27 -20.38
C VAL A 610 -10.97 13.56 -19.14
N HIS A 611 -9.66 13.27 -19.09
CA HIS A 611 -9.06 12.57 -17.95
C HIS A 611 -9.11 13.43 -16.68
N CYS A 612 -8.76 14.72 -16.73
CA CYS A 612 -8.90 15.62 -15.57
C CYS A 612 -10.35 15.71 -15.05
N GLY A 613 -11.33 15.57 -15.94
CA GLY A 613 -12.76 15.63 -15.63
C GLY A 613 -13.40 14.32 -15.17
N THR A 614 -12.65 13.21 -15.21
CA THR A 614 -13.14 11.86 -14.85
C THR A 614 -12.18 11.18 -13.88
N ASN A 615 -12.58 10.10 -13.23
CA ASN A 615 -11.67 9.26 -12.47
C ASN A 615 -12.14 7.80 -12.54
N VAL A 616 -11.24 6.83 -12.40
CA VAL A 616 -11.57 5.41 -12.61
C VAL A 616 -11.04 4.56 -11.46
N ARG A 617 -11.96 3.89 -10.76
CA ARG A 617 -11.59 2.81 -9.85
C ARG A 617 -11.36 1.53 -10.64
N ARG A 618 -10.25 0.85 -10.40
CA ARG A 618 -9.85 -0.34 -11.15
C ARG A 618 -9.68 -1.55 -10.24
N LYS A 619 -9.67 -2.73 -10.86
CA LYS A 619 -9.43 -3.99 -10.17
C LYS A 619 -8.00 -3.99 -9.61
N PRO A 620 -7.79 -4.39 -8.33
CA PRO A 620 -6.45 -4.58 -7.78
C PRO A 620 -5.59 -5.55 -8.59
N PHE A 621 -4.27 -5.42 -8.47
CA PHE A 621 -3.33 -6.37 -9.07
C PHE A 621 -3.58 -7.80 -8.53
N ALA A 622 -3.43 -8.79 -9.41
CA ALA A 622 -3.45 -10.20 -8.99
C ALA A 622 -2.17 -10.56 -8.20
N PHE A 623 -1.05 -9.91 -8.53
CA PHE A 623 0.22 -10.06 -7.81
C PHE A 623 0.09 -9.51 -6.38
N LYS A 624 0.55 -10.29 -5.40
CA LYS A 624 0.48 -9.93 -3.98
C LYS A 624 1.68 -9.09 -3.58
N TRP A 625 1.44 -7.90 -3.01
CA TRP A 625 2.50 -6.93 -2.74
C TRP A 625 3.60 -7.43 -1.81
N TRP A 626 3.29 -8.35 -0.90
CA TRP A 626 4.28 -8.94 0.01
C TRP A 626 5.27 -9.88 -0.71
N HIS A 627 4.99 -10.29 -1.95
CA HIS A 627 5.93 -11.03 -2.80
C HIS A 627 6.91 -10.12 -3.57
N VAL A 628 6.76 -8.79 -3.48
CA VAL A 628 7.77 -7.86 -4.00
C VAL A 628 9.06 -8.01 -3.20
N VAL A 629 10.20 -7.74 -3.83
CA VAL A 629 11.48 -7.47 -3.15
C VAL A 629 11.84 -6.01 -3.43
N PRO A 630 11.41 -5.07 -2.55
CA PRO A 630 11.36 -3.63 -2.87
C PRO A 630 12.70 -2.95 -3.15
#